data_AF-A0A7S0XCC1-F1
#
_entry.id   AF-A0A7S0XCC1-F1
#
_cell.length_a   1.000
_cell.length_b   1.000
_cell.length_c   1.000
_cell.angle_alpha   90.00
_cell.angle_beta   90.00
_cell.angle_gamma   90.00
#
_symmetry.space_group_name_H-M   'P 1'
#
loop_
_entity.id
_entity.type
_entity.pdbx_description
1 polymer ?
#
loop_
_entity_poly.entity_id
_entity_poly.type
_entity_poly.pdbx_seq_one_letter_code
_entity_poly.pdbx_strand_id
1 'polypeptide(L)'
;NFLKAGLVTASAVVLVSPSYCEEVQTHELGCGMDQVLRSLVHFDEVVMLGRLKGMSGCLSGILNGIDTEEWNPATDPHIPARYTVDIIPPPPPQSSVAAASHPVNSSIATISSPAPSVEDYVECCSHFYHDDSAAFGGAVANSECVDCGVDGGCDVVGVLDYKLGKAACKAALQHELGLHVDPDSPLVGFIGRLDQQKGVDLLLEVVPHIIANGGQVVMLGSGDVHLEGMLLQLQNNHKGYAVGRVGFSVQMAHRITAASDIFAMPSRFEPCGLTQMYALRYGTIPVAHATGGLKDTVRHDVGFPFSPCNPRELRVALDRAFTCYHEGANSKGGAVEGKGIWRGRRRGSVSANVPTSSRWEQKQVAAMRRDLSWATAAEKYETVLQSVALSLPPQPPSVGACLDLDQQHVDRCAAVPCLGDDHACGSAVAAGAVAAQNKEQWEQVSKRAEHVRQRAGRSPDTDTRTPWETTTGIG
;
A
#
# COMPACT_ATOMS: atom_id res chain seq x y z
N ASN A 1 12.91 21.58 -20.08
CA ASN A 1 12.20 20.50 -19.37
C ASN A 1 13.26 19.51 -18.91
N PHE A 2 13.59 19.52 -17.61
CA PHE A 2 14.62 18.67 -17.02
C PHE A 2 14.22 17.19 -16.99
N LEU A 3 12.94 16.88 -16.76
CA LEU A 3 12.43 15.50 -16.85
C LEU A 3 12.69 14.91 -18.25
N LYS A 4 12.46 15.69 -19.32
CA LYS A 4 12.80 15.26 -20.68
C LYS A 4 14.29 14.96 -20.82
N ALA A 5 15.17 15.82 -20.29
CA ALA A 5 16.60 15.58 -20.33
C ALA A 5 16.96 14.28 -19.59
N GLY A 6 16.44 14.07 -18.38
CA GLY A 6 16.65 12.85 -17.61
C GLY A 6 16.18 11.59 -18.34
N LEU A 7 14.98 11.63 -18.94
CA LEU A 7 14.43 10.51 -19.71
C LEU A 7 15.30 10.13 -20.92
N VAL A 8 15.89 11.09 -21.63
CA VAL A 8 16.70 10.82 -22.83
C VAL A 8 18.18 10.57 -22.55
N THR A 9 18.65 10.78 -21.31
CA THR A 9 20.05 10.51 -20.94
C THR A 9 20.20 9.32 -20.01
N ALA A 10 19.12 8.83 -19.42
CA ALA A 10 19.16 7.70 -18.50
C ALA A 10 19.46 6.38 -19.23
N SER A 11 20.31 5.55 -18.64
CA SER A 11 20.57 4.19 -19.15
C SER A 11 19.36 3.25 -18.99
N ALA A 12 18.48 3.55 -18.02
CA ALA A 12 17.18 2.90 -17.83
C ALA A 12 16.21 3.87 -17.16
N VAL A 13 14.93 3.75 -17.50
CA VAL A 13 13.82 4.48 -16.91
C VAL A 13 12.86 3.47 -16.31
N VAL A 14 12.63 3.57 -15.00
CA VAL A 14 11.70 2.68 -14.30
C VAL A 14 10.53 3.49 -13.75
N LEU A 15 9.32 3.06 -14.10
CA LEU A 15 8.06 3.58 -13.58
C LEU A 15 7.50 2.62 -12.53
N VAL A 16 6.69 3.15 -11.61
CA VAL A 16 6.28 2.46 -10.38
C VAL A 16 5.12 1.46 -10.56
N SER A 17 4.70 1.19 -11.79
CA SER A 17 3.80 0.09 -12.11
C SER A 17 3.81 -0.23 -13.62
N PRO A 18 3.50 -1.48 -14.01
CA PRO A 18 3.32 -1.85 -15.42
C PRO A 18 2.17 -1.08 -16.11
N SER A 19 0.97 -1.05 -15.52
CA SER A 19 -0.16 -0.34 -16.13
C SER A 19 0.09 1.16 -16.23
N TYR A 20 0.73 1.75 -15.21
CA TYR A 20 1.10 3.16 -15.24
C TYR A 20 2.11 3.46 -16.35
N CYS A 21 3.06 2.54 -16.56
CA CYS A 21 4.04 2.64 -17.65
C CYS A 21 3.37 2.69 -19.04
N GLU A 22 2.31 1.90 -19.25
CA GLU A 22 1.50 1.97 -20.47
C GLU A 22 0.68 3.26 -20.53
N GLU A 23 0.06 3.65 -19.42
CA GLU A 23 -0.82 4.81 -19.34
C GLU A 23 -0.10 6.13 -19.69
N VAL A 24 1.10 6.38 -19.17
CA VAL A 24 1.84 7.63 -19.46
C VAL A 24 2.35 7.73 -20.90
N GLN A 25 2.24 6.67 -21.68
CA GLN A 25 2.53 6.70 -23.11
C GLN A 25 1.33 7.17 -23.93
N THR A 26 0.16 7.40 -23.33
CA THR A 26 -0.99 8.01 -24.01
C THR A 26 -0.88 9.53 -24.03
N HIS A 27 -1.58 10.17 -24.96
CA HIS A 27 -1.60 11.64 -25.04
C HIS A 27 -2.25 12.26 -23.80
N GLU A 28 -3.27 11.59 -23.25
CA GLU A 28 -4.07 12.08 -22.13
C GLU A 28 -3.29 12.07 -20.81
N LEU A 29 -2.47 11.05 -20.57
CA LEU A 29 -1.76 10.87 -19.29
C LEU A 29 -0.26 11.12 -19.38
N GLY A 30 0.30 11.23 -20.59
CA GLY A 30 1.71 11.50 -20.78
C GLY A 30 2.13 12.96 -20.57
N CYS A 31 1.19 13.88 -20.35
CA CYS A 31 1.47 15.30 -20.07
C CYS A 31 2.42 15.95 -21.10
N GLY A 32 2.28 15.60 -22.38
CA GLY A 32 3.15 16.06 -23.48
C GLY A 32 4.52 15.37 -23.58
N MET A 33 4.79 14.37 -22.73
CA MET A 33 5.98 13.51 -22.76
C MET A 33 5.73 12.15 -23.40
N ASP A 34 4.50 11.88 -23.82
CA ASP A 34 4.04 10.62 -24.39
C ASP A 34 4.90 10.16 -25.58
N GLN A 35 5.29 11.10 -26.48
CA GLN A 35 6.18 10.79 -27.60
C GLN A 35 7.58 10.39 -27.15
N VAL A 36 8.12 11.06 -26.13
CA VAL A 36 9.44 10.73 -25.57
C VAL A 36 9.38 9.36 -24.91
N LEU A 37 8.36 9.10 -24.10
CA LEU A 37 8.18 7.82 -23.41
C LEU A 37 8.03 6.66 -24.40
N ARG A 38 7.22 6.81 -25.47
CA ARG A 38 7.11 5.79 -26.53
C ARG A 38 8.45 5.50 -27.22
N SER A 39 9.28 6.52 -27.43
CA SER A 39 10.62 6.34 -28.02
C SER A 39 11.59 5.52 -27.15
N LEU A 40 11.31 5.40 -25.84
CA LEU A 40 12.08 4.57 -24.92
C LEU A 40 11.63 3.09 -24.91
N VAL A 41 10.42 2.80 -25.39
CA VAL A 41 9.87 1.43 -25.46
C VAL A 41 10.18 0.76 -26.79
N HIS A 42 10.07 1.49 -27.90
CA HIS A 42 10.17 0.92 -29.25
C HIS A 42 11.26 1.63 -30.06
N PHE A 43 12.13 0.82 -30.67
CA PHE A 43 12.83 1.23 -31.88
C PHE A 43 12.80 0.07 -32.89
N ASP A 44 12.01 0.26 -33.95
CA ASP A 44 12.19 -0.46 -35.21
C ASP A 44 13.52 -0.01 -35.84
N GLU A 45 14.27 -0.95 -36.43
CA GLU A 45 15.61 -0.79 -37.02
C GLU A 45 15.78 0.32 -38.09
N VAL A 46 14.75 1.13 -38.43
CA VAL A 46 14.73 1.95 -39.66
C VAL A 46 14.47 3.44 -39.41
N VAL A 47 15.14 4.06 -38.44
CA VAL A 47 15.33 5.52 -38.44
C VAL A 47 16.82 5.85 -38.32
N MET A 48 17.49 5.77 -39.48
CA MET A 48 18.79 6.38 -39.75
C MET A 48 18.64 7.92 -39.79
N LEU A 49 18.52 8.55 -38.62
CA LEU A 49 18.82 9.97 -38.43
C LEU A 49 19.92 10.11 -37.37
N GLY A 50 21.08 9.52 -37.67
CA GLY A 50 22.44 9.99 -37.35
C GLY A 50 22.84 10.58 -35.99
N ARG A 51 21.99 10.66 -34.94
CA ARG A 51 22.37 11.31 -33.67
C ARG A 51 21.87 10.71 -32.36
N LEU A 52 21.10 9.62 -32.36
CA LEU A 52 20.75 8.91 -31.11
C LEU A 52 20.77 7.40 -31.35
N LYS A 53 21.94 6.78 -31.18
CA LYS A 53 22.08 5.32 -31.09
C LYS A 53 21.77 4.90 -29.65
N GLY A 54 20.77 4.04 -29.46
CA GLY A 54 20.75 3.04 -28.38
C GLY A 54 19.96 3.34 -27.09
N MET A 55 18.64 3.52 -27.15
CA MET A 55 17.79 3.55 -25.94
C MET A 55 16.50 2.71 -26.02
N SER A 56 16.38 1.83 -27.01
CA SER A 56 15.22 0.94 -27.10
C SER A 56 15.22 -0.08 -25.97
N GLY A 57 14.07 -0.30 -25.32
CA GLY A 57 13.92 -1.26 -24.23
C GLY A 57 14.41 -0.76 -22.86
N CYS A 58 14.64 0.56 -22.72
CA CYS A 58 15.10 1.13 -21.45
C CYS A 58 13.95 1.54 -20.51
N LEU A 59 12.71 1.61 -20.99
CA LEU A 59 11.53 1.90 -20.16
C LEU A 59 10.92 0.62 -19.60
N SER A 60 10.75 0.55 -18.28
CA SER A 60 10.12 -0.58 -17.59
C SER A 60 9.13 -0.11 -16.53
N GLY A 61 8.08 -0.88 -16.29
CA GLY A 61 7.14 -0.66 -15.18
C GLY A 61 7.33 -1.75 -14.10
N ILE A 62 7.71 -1.36 -12.90
CA ILE A 62 7.88 -2.26 -11.75
C ILE A 62 6.94 -1.81 -10.64
N LEU A 63 5.97 -2.66 -10.31
CA LEU A 63 5.07 -2.43 -9.19
C LEU A 63 5.88 -2.40 -7.88
N ASN A 64 5.66 -1.38 -7.05
CA ASN A 64 6.31 -1.28 -5.75
C ASN A 64 5.80 -2.34 -4.76
N GLY A 65 6.56 -2.56 -3.69
CA GLY A 65 6.13 -3.32 -2.53
C GLY A 65 5.81 -2.43 -1.33
N ILE A 66 5.33 -3.05 -0.25
CA ILE A 66 5.11 -2.44 1.05
C ILE A 66 6.04 -3.02 2.12
N ASP A 67 6.22 -2.28 3.20
CA ASP A 67 6.77 -2.81 4.45
C ASP A 67 5.70 -3.67 5.14
N THR A 68 5.92 -4.98 5.14
CA THR A 68 4.99 -5.96 5.70
C THR A 68 5.15 -6.17 7.19
N GLU A 69 6.16 -5.57 7.83
CA GLU A 69 6.32 -5.56 9.28
C GLU A 69 5.56 -4.38 9.90
N GLU A 70 5.65 -3.21 9.25
CA GLU A 70 4.86 -2.03 9.63
C GLU A 70 3.35 -2.28 9.44
N TRP A 71 2.97 -2.85 8.28
CA TRP A 71 1.58 -3.13 7.94
C TRP A 71 1.24 -4.61 8.14
N ASN A 72 1.22 -5.04 9.41
CA ASN A 72 0.95 -6.42 9.79
C ASN A 72 -0.16 -6.52 10.85
N PRO A 73 -1.38 -6.98 10.51
CA PRO A 73 -2.47 -7.08 11.50
C PRO A 73 -2.15 -8.04 12.67
N ALA A 74 -1.16 -8.94 12.55
CA ALA A 74 -0.79 -9.84 13.64
C ALA A 74 0.07 -9.15 14.71
N THR A 75 0.74 -8.04 14.40
CA THR A 75 1.68 -7.36 15.30
C THR A 75 1.41 -5.86 15.42
N ASP A 76 0.47 -5.32 14.64
CA ASP A 76 0.13 -3.90 14.62
C ASP A 76 -0.26 -3.41 16.04
N PRO A 77 0.46 -2.43 16.60
CA PRO A 77 0.18 -1.89 17.93
C PRO A 77 -0.96 -0.85 17.93
N HIS A 78 -1.42 -0.40 16.76
CA HIS A 78 -2.44 0.64 16.65
C HIS A 78 -3.87 0.09 16.62
N ILE A 79 -4.04 -1.22 16.40
CA ILE A 79 -5.35 -1.85 16.30
C ILE A 79 -5.74 -2.50 17.63
N PRO A 80 -7.03 -2.42 18.03
CA PRO A 80 -7.48 -2.94 19.32
C PRO A 80 -7.49 -4.47 19.39
N ALA A 81 -7.47 -5.15 18.24
CA ALA A 81 -7.43 -6.61 18.17
C ALA A 81 -6.47 -7.03 17.05
N ARG A 82 -5.40 -7.74 17.41
CA ARG A 82 -4.44 -8.31 16.44
C ARG A 82 -4.98 -9.59 15.84
N TYR A 83 -4.71 -9.84 14.57
CA TYR A 83 -5.24 -11.01 13.89
C TYR A 83 -4.40 -11.51 12.70
N THR A 84 -4.63 -12.76 12.33
CA THR A 84 -3.99 -13.41 11.19
C THR A 84 -4.96 -14.33 10.43
N VAL A 85 -4.67 -14.55 9.15
CA VAL A 85 -5.33 -15.55 8.31
C VAL A 85 -4.66 -16.93 8.41
N ASP A 86 -3.50 -16.99 9.06
CA ASP A 86 -2.76 -18.22 9.27
C ASP A 86 -3.33 -19.01 10.45
N ILE A 87 -3.05 -20.31 10.48
CA ILE A 87 -3.56 -21.19 11.54
C ILE A 87 -2.90 -20.78 12.86
N ILE A 88 -3.72 -20.39 13.84
CA ILE A 88 -3.25 -20.15 15.20
C ILE A 88 -3.03 -21.51 15.86
N PRO A 89 -1.79 -21.85 16.27
CA PRO A 89 -1.57 -23.09 17.02
C PRO A 89 -2.35 -23.03 18.34
N PRO A 90 -2.96 -24.15 18.79
CA PRO A 90 -3.63 -24.17 20.08
C PRO A 90 -2.64 -23.81 21.20
N PRO A 91 -3.10 -23.14 22.27
CA PRO A 91 -2.22 -22.84 23.39
C PRO A 91 -1.60 -24.15 23.90
N PRO A 92 -0.31 -24.14 24.30
CA PRO A 92 0.30 -25.33 24.87
C PRO A 92 -0.53 -25.80 26.06
N PRO A 93 -0.73 -27.13 26.25
CA PRO A 93 -1.47 -27.64 27.38
C PRO A 93 -0.82 -27.09 28.66
N GLN A 94 -1.58 -26.37 29.46
CA GLN A 94 -1.11 -25.88 30.75
C GLN A 94 -0.65 -27.09 31.54
N SER A 95 0.66 -27.19 31.78
CA SER A 95 1.19 -28.22 32.65
C SER A 95 0.63 -27.95 34.04
N SER A 96 -0.21 -28.87 34.52
CA SER A 96 -0.61 -28.90 35.92
C SER A 96 0.66 -29.08 36.75
N VAL A 97 1.22 -27.99 37.27
CA VAL A 97 2.25 -28.09 38.30
C VAL A 97 1.55 -28.60 39.55
N ALA A 98 1.80 -29.87 39.86
CA ALA A 98 1.30 -30.54 41.04
C ALA A 98 1.90 -29.93 42.31
N ALA A 99 0.99 -29.51 43.21
CA ALA A 99 1.05 -29.62 44.67
C ALA A 99 2.41 -29.48 45.39
N ALA A 100 2.55 -28.37 46.13
CA ALA A 100 3.25 -28.35 47.42
C ALA A 100 2.38 -27.61 48.46
N SER A 101 1.63 -28.42 49.23
CA SER A 101 1.14 -28.23 50.60
C SER A 101 0.86 -26.81 51.15
N HIS A 102 -0.42 -26.42 51.22
CA HIS A 102 -1.04 -25.78 52.39
C HIS A 102 -2.57 -26.07 52.38
N PRO A 103 -3.21 -26.41 53.51
CA PRO A 103 -4.64 -26.64 53.52
C PRO A 103 -5.37 -25.32 53.75
N VAL A 104 -6.06 -24.81 52.73
CA VAL A 104 -7.16 -23.86 52.94
C VAL A 104 -8.37 -24.35 52.16
N ASN A 105 -9.41 -24.63 52.93
CA ASN A 105 -10.74 -25.01 52.50
C ASN A 105 -11.41 -23.80 51.82
N SER A 106 -11.78 -23.90 50.55
CA SER A 106 -13.06 -23.42 49.99
C SER A 106 -13.06 -23.50 48.47
N SER A 107 -13.98 -24.33 47.96
CA SER A 107 -14.67 -24.27 46.67
C SER A 107 -14.08 -23.37 45.57
N ILE A 108 -13.22 -23.93 44.72
CA ILE A 108 -12.92 -23.34 43.39
C ILE A 108 -13.82 -24.04 42.38
N ALA A 109 -14.84 -23.30 41.92
CA ALA A 109 -15.59 -23.63 40.73
C ALA A 109 -14.63 -23.67 39.54
N THR A 110 -14.72 -24.74 38.75
CA THR A 110 -13.97 -24.89 37.50
C THR A 110 -14.48 -23.86 36.50
N ILE A 111 -13.87 -22.69 36.46
CA ILE A 111 -14.13 -21.69 35.42
C ILE A 111 -13.35 -22.14 34.18
N SER A 112 -14.00 -22.96 33.36
CA SER A 112 -13.69 -23.03 31.93
C SER A 112 -14.36 -21.82 31.29
N SER A 113 -13.72 -20.65 31.33
CA SER A 113 -14.24 -19.49 30.60
C SER A 113 -14.21 -19.77 29.09
N PRO A 114 -15.31 -19.53 28.35
CA PRO A 114 -15.29 -19.55 26.90
C PRO A 114 -14.33 -18.46 26.37
N ALA A 115 -13.86 -18.61 25.13
CA ALA A 115 -13.13 -17.55 24.45
C ALA A 115 -13.95 -16.24 24.50
N PRO A 116 -13.31 -15.07 24.76
CA PRO A 116 -14.03 -13.82 24.89
C PRO A 116 -14.86 -13.52 23.65
N SER A 117 -16.09 -13.08 23.85
CA SER A 117 -16.98 -12.62 22.78
C SER A 117 -16.47 -11.30 22.20
N VAL A 118 -17.00 -10.90 21.04
CA VAL A 118 -16.65 -9.59 20.43
C VAL A 118 -17.09 -8.46 21.37
N GLU A 119 -18.18 -8.65 22.09
CA GLU A 119 -18.72 -7.74 23.10
C GLU A 119 -17.76 -7.58 24.29
N ASP A 120 -17.18 -8.66 24.80
CA ASP A 120 -16.19 -8.62 25.89
C ASP A 120 -14.92 -7.83 25.49
N TYR A 121 -14.56 -7.89 24.20
CA TYR A 121 -13.46 -7.12 23.61
C TYR A 121 -13.77 -5.63 23.53
N VAL A 122 -14.95 -5.27 23.04
CA VAL A 122 -15.37 -3.87 22.88
C VAL A 122 -15.47 -3.19 24.24
N GLU A 123 -15.99 -3.89 25.26
CA GLU A 123 -16.09 -3.36 26.62
C GLU A 123 -14.70 -3.10 27.22
N CYS A 124 -13.77 -4.05 27.11
CA CYS A 124 -12.39 -3.89 27.59
C CYS A 124 -11.62 -2.77 26.85
N CYS A 125 -11.79 -2.64 25.53
CA CYS A 125 -11.09 -1.63 24.74
C CYS A 125 -11.74 -0.23 24.81
N SER A 126 -13.03 -0.12 25.17
CA SER A 126 -13.71 1.17 25.29
C SER A 126 -13.09 2.08 26.37
N HIS A 127 -12.46 1.49 27.39
CA HIS A 127 -11.78 2.22 28.47
C HIS A 127 -10.37 2.71 28.10
N PHE A 128 -9.80 2.23 26.97
CA PHE A 128 -8.48 2.66 26.51
C PHE A 128 -8.46 4.04 25.83
N TYR A 129 -9.63 4.58 25.43
CA TYR A 129 -9.71 5.72 24.50
C TYR A 129 -10.53 6.92 25.01
N HIS A 130 -10.83 6.97 26.30
CA HIS A 130 -11.48 8.13 26.93
C HIS A 130 -10.47 9.22 27.35
N ASP A 131 -9.64 9.72 26.44
CA ASP A 131 -9.09 11.08 26.59
C ASP A 131 -8.46 11.58 25.28
N ASP A 132 -9.25 12.26 24.44
CA ASP A 132 -8.71 13.03 23.30
C ASP A 132 -9.67 14.16 22.86
N SER A 133 -10.37 14.74 23.84
CA SER A 133 -11.23 15.92 23.60
C SER A 133 -10.71 17.21 24.24
N ALA A 134 -9.40 17.30 24.55
CA ALA A 134 -8.83 18.53 25.08
C ALA A 134 -7.39 18.80 24.59
N ALA A 135 -7.25 19.86 23.79
CA ALA A 135 -6.05 20.67 23.59
C ALA A 135 -4.81 20.02 22.94
N PHE A 136 -4.49 20.56 21.75
CA PHE A 136 -3.15 20.58 21.16
C PHE A 136 -2.07 20.91 22.20
N GLY A 137 -1.07 20.03 22.33
CA GLY A 137 0.23 20.34 22.95
C GLY A 137 0.47 19.64 24.28
N GLY A 138 1.00 18.41 24.22
CA GLY A 138 1.55 17.72 25.39
C GLY A 138 1.85 16.26 25.06
N ALA A 139 3.10 15.84 25.27
CA ALA A 139 3.50 14.44 25.16
C ALA A 139 2.74 13.63 26.24
N VAL A 140 2.00 12.60 25.83
CA VAL A 140 1.35 11.68 26.78
C VAL A 140 2.15 10.38 26.82
N ALA A 141 2.83 10.21 27.94
CA ALA A 141 3.45 8.96 28.35
C ALA A 141 2.37 8.02 28.92
N ASN A 142 2.46 6.73 28.58
CA ASN A 142 1.92 5.55 29.26
C ASN A 142 0.67 5.79 30.15
N SER A 143 -0.52 5.69 29.58
CA SER A 143 -1.75 5.50 30.36
C SER A 143 -1.98 4.01 30.60
N GLU A 144 -1.80 3.57 31.84
CA GLU A 144 -2.17 2.25 32.34
C GLU A 144 -3.70 2.06 32.27
N CYS A 145 -4.13 0.87 31.84
CA CYS A 145 -5.55 0.50 31.74
C CYS A 145 -6.13 0.38 33.16
N VAL A 146 -7.00 1.31 33.56
CA VAL A 146 -7.43 1.47 34.97
C VAL A 146 -8.42 0.39 35.45
N ASP A 147 -8.93 -0.48 34.56
CA ASP A 147 -10.02 -1.40 34.94
C ASP A 147 -9.74 -2.90 34.78
N CYS A 148 -8.56 -3.31 34.28
CA CYS A 148 -8.26 -4.74 34.12
C CYS A 148 -7.49 -5.38 35.29
N GLY A 149 -7.03 -4.62 36.29
CA GLY A 149 -6.36 -5.16 37.49
C GLY A 149 -5.12 -6.03 37.20
N VAL A 150 -4.55 -5.93 35.99
CA VAL A 150 -3.31 -6.59 35.58
C VAL A 150 -2.24 -5.52 35.47
N ASP A 151 -1.28 -5.53 36.38
CA ASP A 151 -0.06 -4.71 36.26
C ASP A 151 0.74 -5.23 35.06
N GLY A 152 0.94 -4.36 34.07
CA GLY A 152 1.45 -4.72 32.74
C GLY A 152 0.29 -4.73 31.74
N GLY A 153 0.38 -3.84 30.73
CA GLY A 153 -0.68 -3.52 29.78
C GLY A 153 -1.44 -4.74 29.25
N CYS A 154 -2.68 -4.53 28.80
CA CYS A 154 -3.59 -5.54 28.27
C CYS A 154 -2.96 -6.36 27.12
N ASP A 155 -2.10 -7.31 27.46
CA ASP A 155 -1.49 -8.36 26.62
C ASP A 155 -2.35 -9.63 26.69
N VAL A 156 -3.57 -9.53 27.25
CA VAL A 156 -4.44 -10.67 27.56
C VAL A 156 -5.00 -11.32 26.30
N VAL A 157 -4.81 -10.74 25.12
CA VAL A 157 -5.37 -11.32 23.90
C VAL A 157 -4.35 -11.50 22.79
N GLY A 158 -3.95 -12.76 22.62
CA GLY A 158 -3.11 -13.22 21.52
C GLY A 158 -3.75 -12.99 20.15
N VAL A 159 -2.98 -13.29 19.11
CA VAL A 159 -3.40 -13.08 17.71
C VAL A 159 -4.67 -13.89 17.39
N LEU A 160 -5.74 -13.21 16.97
CA LEU A 160 -7.04 -13.78 16.63
C LEU A 160 -7.12 -14.31 15.20
N ASP A 161 -8.13 -15.16 14.94
CA ASP A 161 -8.56 -15.44 13.56
C ASP A 161 -9.00 -14.13 12.90
N TYR A 162 -8.63 -13.94 11.63
CA TYR A 162 -8.89 -12.68 10.92
C TYR A 162 -10.35 -12.24 10.95
N LYS A 163 -11.33 -13.15 10.99
CA LYS A 163 -12.75 -12.78 11.03
C LYS A 163 -13.11 -12.13 12.37
N LEU A 164 -12.67 -12.74 13.46
CA LEU A 164 -12.90 -12.22 14.82
C LEU A 164 -12.15 -10.91 15.03
N GLY A 165 -10.88 -10.84 14.62
CA GLY A 165 -10.08 -9.63 14.77
C GLY A 165 -10.62 -8.45 13.96
N LYS A 166 -11.04 -8.67 12.71
CA LYS A 166 -11.71 -7.64 11.93
C LYS A 166 -13.02 -7.19 12.56
N ALA A 167 -13.85 -8.12 13.02
CA ALA A 167 -15.12 -7.78 13.69
C ALA A 167 -14.88 -6.92 14.95
N ALA A 168 -13.90 -7.27 15.77
CA ALA A 168 -13.51 -6.49 16.95
C ALA A 168 -12.97 -5.10 16.57
N CYS A 169 -12.09 -5.00 15.56
CA CYS A 169 -11.60 -3.71 15.06
C CYS A 169 -12.74 -2.83 14.53
N LYS A 170 -13.68 -3.42 13.80
CA LYS A 170 -14.86 -2.72 13.27
C LYS A 170 -15.74 -2.16 14.38
N ALA A 171 -16.11 -2.99 15.35
CA ALA A 171 -16.96 -2.58 16.46
C ALA A 171 -16.29 -1.48 17.31
N ALA A 172 -15.00 -1.62 17.60
CA ALA A 172 -14.23 -0.61 18.33
C ALA A 172 -14.19 0.73 17.59
N LEU A 173 -13.91 0.73 16.28
CA LEU A 173 -13.89 1.96 15.48
C LEU A 173 -15.29 2.58 15.34
N GLN A 174 -16.32 1.77 15.15
CA GLN A 174 -17.71 2.23 15.10
C GLN A 174 -18.07 2.96 16.40
N HIS A 175 -17.75 2.35 17.55
CA HIS A 175 -17.98 2.95 18.87
C HIS A 175 -17.20 4.25 19.06
N GLU A 176 -15.89 4.25 18.79
CA GLU A 176 -15.00 5.42 18.93
C GLU A 176 -15.49 6.62 18.11
N LEU A 177 -15.97 6.38 16.88
CA LEU A 177 -16.39 7.44 15.97
C LEU A 177 -17.87 7.82 16.11
N GLY A 178 -18.61 7.17 17.01
CA GLY A 178 -20.05 7.41 17.20
C GLY A 178 -20.89 6.95 16.00
N LEU A 179 -20.43 5.94 15.26
CA LEU A 179 -21.23 5.20 14.30
C LEU A 179 -22.11 4.18 15.03
N HIS A 180 -23.18 3.71 14.38
CA HIS A 180 -23.91 2.57 14.91
C HIS A 180 -23.01 1.33 14.90
N VAL A 181 -22.87 0.68 16.06
CA VAL A 181 -22.15 -0.59 16.16
C VAL A 181 -23.05 -1.67 15.57
N ASP A 182 -22.72 -2.12 14.38
CA ASP A 182 -23.51 -3.08 13.61
C ASP A 182 -22.55 -3.99 12.81
N PRO A 183 -22.46 -5.29 13.14
CA PRO A 183 -21.58 -6.22 12.44
C PRO A 183 -22.03 -6.46 11.00
N ASP A 184 -23.33 -6.34 10.70
CA ASP A 184 -23.90 -6.63 9.38
C ASP A 184 -23.85 -5.42 8.43
N SER A 185 -23.66 -4.21 8.94
CA SER A 185 -23.54 -2.97 8.14
C SER A 185 -22.14 -2.84 7.52
N PRO A 186 -21.93 -2.93 6.19
CA PRO A 186 -20.61 -2.81 5.60
C PRO A 186 -19.94 -1.46 5.92
N LEU A 187 -18.70 -1.48 6.42
CA LEU A 187 -17.93 -0.27 6.68
C LEU A 187 -17.01 0.06 5.50
N VAL A 188 -17.24 1.22 4.86
CA VAL A 188 -16.45 1.74 3.74
C VAL A 188 -15.43 2.77 4.26
N GLY A 189 -14.14 2.44 4.16
CA GLY A 189 -13.04 3.31 4.53
C GLY A 189 -12.45 4.09 3.35
N PHE A 190 -11.96 5.30 3.61
CA PHE A 190 -11.11 6.06 2.71
C PHE A 190 -10.00 6.77 3.51
N ILE A 191 -8.76 6.68 3.02
CA ILE A 191 -7.63 7.43 3.54
C ILE A 191 -6.86 8.02 2.35
N GLY A 192 -6.62 9.32 2.35
CA GLY A 192 -5.81 9.94 1.31
C GLY A 192 -5.81 11.45 1.34
N ARG A 193 -5.03 12.05 0.44
CA ARG A 193 -5.06 13.49 0.19
C ARG A 193 -6.45 13.89 -0.30
N LEU A 194 -6.97 15.00 0.21
CA LEU A 194 -8.23 15.58 -0.23
C LEU A 194 -7.97 16.47 -1.44
N ASP A 195 -7.91 15.86 -2.62
CA ASP A 195 -7.81 16.56 -3.89
C ASP A 195 -8.64 15.84 -4.98
N GLN A 196 -8.75 16.48 -6.15
CA GLN A 196 -9.47 15.87 -7.29
C GLN A 196 -8.76 14.62 -7.83
N GLN A 197 -7.46 14.48 -7.65
CA GLN A 197 -6.71 13.32 -8.14
C GLN A 197 -7.18 12.04 -7.44
N LYS A 198 -7.44 12.12 -6.12
CA LYS A 198 -7.89 11.00 -5.30
C LYS A 198 -9.39 10.68 -5.43
N GLY A 199 -10.14 11.45 -6.23
CA GLY A 199 -11.54 11.18 -6.52
C GLY A 199 -12.46 11.34 -5.31
N VAL A 200 -12.07 12.15 -4.32
CA VAL A 200 -12.83 12.32 -3.08
C VAL A 200 -14.21 12.91 -3.34
N ASP A 201 -14.30 13.81 -4.31
CA ASP A 201 -15.57 14.37 -4.81
C ASP A 201 -16.53 13.29 -5.31
N LEU A 202 -16.02 12.27 -6.01
CA LEU A 202 -16.82 11.13 -6.49
C LEU A 202 -17.36 10.31 -5.33
N LEU A 203 -16.53 10.07 -4.31
CA LEU A 203 -16.93 9.32 -3.13
C LEU A 203 -17.98 10.08 -2.30
N LEU A 204 -17.76 11.37 -2.06
CA LEU A 204 -18.68 12.24 -1.33
C LEU A 204 -20.07 12.27 -2.00
N GLU A 205 -20.14 12.30 -3.33
CA GLU A 205 -21.41 12.20 -4.07
C GLU A 205 -22.14 10.87 -3.85
N VAL A 206 -21.39 9.79 -3.63
CA VAL A 206 -21.91 8.42 -3.50
C VAL A 206 -22.23 8.04 -2.04
N VAL A 207 -21.80 8.81 -1.04
CA VAL A 207 -22.11 8.55 0.38
C VAL A 207 -23.61 8.30 0.64
N PRO A 208 -24.57 9.11 0.14
CA PRO A 208 -25.99 8.83 0.36
C PRO A 208 -26.44 7.47 -0.18
N HIS A 209 -25.85 7.01 -1.30
CA HIS A 209 -26.12 5.69 -1.88
C HIS A 209 -25.53 4.56 -1.03
N ILE A 210 -24.33 4.74 -0.47
CA ILE A 210 -23.74 3.77 0.47
C ILE A 210 -24.65 3.57 1.68
N ILE A 211 -25.12 4.66 2.28
CA ILE A 211 -25.98 4.63 3.47
C ILE A 211 -27.35 4.02 3.15
N ALA A 212 -27.94 4.38 1.99
CA ALA A 212 -29.22 3.82 1.56
C ALA A 212 -29.19 2.29 1.35
N ASN A 213 -28.00 1.73 1.09
CA ASN A 213 -27.77 0.29 0.98
C ASN A 213 -27.31 -0.36 2.30
N GLY A 214 -27.46 0.34 3.44
CA GLY A 214 -27.15 -0.20 4.76
C GLY A 214 -25.68 -0.17 5.14
N GLY A 215 -24.86 0.64 4.45
CA GLY A 215 -23.44 0.80 4.75
C GLY A 215 -23.13 2.02 5.60
N GLN A 216 -21.88 2.07 6.07
CA GLN A 216 -21.29 3.18 6.79
C GLN A 216 -20.03 3.68 6.09
N VAL A 217 -19.64 4.92 6.37
CA VAL A 217 -18.49 5.57 5.74
C VAL A 217 -17.58 6.20 6.79
N VAL A 218 -16.27 5.92 6.70
CA VAL A 218 -15.24 6.64 7.46
C VAL A 218 -14.19 7.16 6.50
N MET A 219 -13.90 8.45 6.58
CA MET A 219 -12.92 9.11 5.72
C MET A 219 -11.90 9.89 6.54
N LEU A 220 -10.61 9.75 6.22
CA LEU A 220 -9.50 10.48 6.82
C LEU A 220 -8.65 11.14 5.73
N GLY A 221 -8.38 12.44 5.88
CA GLY A 221 -7.47 13.13 4.96
C GLY A 221 -7.36 14.62 5.23
N SER A 222 -6.42 15.26 4.54
CA SER A 222 -6.28 16.72 4.48
C SER A 222 -5.91 17.16 3.06
N GLY A 223 -6.12 18.44 2.74
CA GLY A 223 -5.80 19.00 1.42
C GLY A 223 -6.62 20.23 1.08
N ASP A 224 -7.41 20.12 0.02
CA ASP A 224 -8.26 21.19 -0.47
C ASP A 224 -9.32 21.58 0.59
N VAL A 225 -9.38 22.88 0.89
CA VAL A 225 -10.23 23.44 1.96
C VAL A 225 -11.72 23.20 1.69
N HIS A 226 -12.15 23.16 0.42
CA HIS A 226 -13.54 22.87 0.10
C HIS A 226 -13.88 21.41 0.37
N LEU A 227 -13.00 20.47 -0.03
CA LEU A 227 -13.15 19.05 0.28
C LEU A 227 -13.06 18.76 1.79
N GLU A 228 -12.17 19.43 2.52
CA GLU A 228 -12.13 19.38 4.00
C GLU A 228 -13.45 19.84 4.62
N GLY A 229 -14.00 20.95 4.14
CA GLY A 229 -15.30 21.45 4.56
C GLY A 229 -16.43 20.44 4.32
N MET A 230 -16.47 19.82 3.13
CA MET A 230 -17.45 18.77 2.83
C MET A 230 -17.29 17.55 3.74
N LEU A 231 -16.05 17.16 4.03
CA LEU A 231 -15.72 16.03 4.90
C LEU A 231 -16.23 16.25 6.32
N LEU A 232 -16.04 17.45 6.89
CA LEU A 232 -16.55 17.81 8.22
C LEU A 232 -18.07 17.81 8.29
N GLN A 233 -18.77 18.12 7.19
CA GLN A 233 -20.23 18.09 7.16
C GLN A 233 -20.82 16.68 7.08
N LEU A 234 -20.03 15.64 6.77
CA LEU A 234 -20.55 14.26 6.67
C LEU A 234 -21.25 13.82 7.97
N GLN A 235 -20.62 14.05 9.12
CA GLN A 235 -21.17 13.63 10.40
C GLN A 235 -22.46 14.37 10.76
N ASN A 236 -22.56 15.65 10.38
CA ASN A 236 -23.77 16.45 10.59
C ASN A 236 -24.91 15.97 9.70
N ASN A 237 -24.61 15.61 8.46
CA ASN A 237 -25.61 15.20 7.46
C ASN A 237 -26.06 13.74 7.62
N HIS A 238 -25.21 12.90 8.22
CA HIS A 238 -25.39 11.44 8.28
C HIS A 238 -24.97 10.87 9.64
N LYS A 239 -25.50 11.45 10.72
CA LYS A 239 -25.19 11.05 12.10
C LYS A 239 -25.40 9.54 12.31
N GLY A 240 -24.37 8.88 12.85
CA GLY A 240 -24.37 7.43 13.09
C GLY A 240 -23.98 6.58 11.87
N TYR A 241 -23.81 7.19 10.68
CA TYR A 241 -23.57 6.47 9.43
C TYR A 241 -22.35 6.95 8.64
N ALA A 242 -21.98 8.22 8.71
CA ALA A 242 -20.77 8.72 8.07
C ALA A 242 -19.96 9.64 8.98
N VAL A 243 -18.64 9.46 8.99
CA VAL A 243 -17.71 10.30 9.75
C VAL A 243 -16.55 10.71 8.85
N GLY A 244 -16.25 12.00 8.87
CA GLY A 244 -15.10 12.59 8.21
C GLY A 244 -14.13 13.17 9.22
N ARG A 245 -12.84 12.82 9.14
CA ARG A 245 -11.77 13.41 9.96
C ARG A 245 -10.79 14.14 9.08
N VAL A 246 -10.65 15.45 9.31
CA VAL A 246 -9.66 16.28 8.63
C VAL A 246 -8.32 16.19 9.37
N GLY A 247 -7.26 15.89 8.64
CA GLY A 247 -5.90 15.79 9.16
C GLY A 247 -5.18 14.51 8.75
N PHE A 248 -4.07 14.24 9.42
CA PHE A 248 -3.25 13.06 9.21
C PHE A 248 -2.98 12.39 10.56
N SER A 249 -3.22 11.08 10.65
CA SER A 249 -2.90 10.27 11.81
C SER A 249 -2.57 8.85 11.34
N VAL A 250 -1.36 8.39 11.66
CA VAL A 250 -0.92 7.02 11.37
C VAL A 250 -1.78 6.03 12.15
N GLN A 251 -2.01 6.27 13.44
CA GLN A 251 -2.81 5.37 14.28
C GLN A 251 -4.25 5.22 13.75
N MET A 252 -4.90 6.34 13.38
CA MET A 252 -6.24 6.28 12.78
C MET A 252 -6.22 5.60 11.41
N ALA A 253 -5.16 5.78 10.60
CA ALA A 253 -5.04 5.13 9.32
C ALA A 253 -4.97 3.60 9.44
N HIS A 254 -4.20 3.07 10.39
CA HIS A 254 -4.15 1.64 10.70
C HIS A 254 -5.52 1.12 11.18
N ARG A 255 -6.16 1.83 12.11
CA ARG A 255 -7.49 1.46 12.63
C ARG A 255 -8.57 1.45 11.56
N ILE A 256 -8.66 2.48 10.72
CA ILE A 256 -9.59 2.51 9.57
C ILE A 256 -9.30 1.35 8.63
N THR A 257 -8.03 1.10 8.31
CA THR A 257 -7.64 0.01 7.41
C THR A 257 -8.05 -1.35 7.97
N ALA A 258 -7.87 -1.60 9.27
CA ALA A 258 -8.21 -2.86 9.91
C ALA A 258 -9.72 -3.08 10.10
N ALA A 259 -10.45 -2.02 10.47
CA ALA A 259 -11.86 -2.03 10.78
C ALA A 259 -12.76 -2.08 9.53
N SER A 260 -12.31 -1.47 8.43
CA SER A 260 -13.12 -1.39 7.21
C SER A 260 -13.34 -2.77 6.59
N ASP A 261 -14.53 -2.97 6.02
CA ASP A 261 -14.84 -4.13 5.18
C ASP A 261 -14.41 -3.84 3.73
N ILE A 262 -14.73 -2.64 3.27
CA ILE A 262 -14.46 -2.14 1.92
C ILE A 262 -13.54 -0.93 2.01
N PHE A 263 -12.57 -0.82 1.11
CA PHE A 263 -11.76 0.41 0.97
C PHE A 263 -12.03 1.09 -0.36
N ALA A 264 -12.55 2.32 -0.34
CA ALA A 264 -12.86 3.08 -1.54
C ALA A 264 -11.60 3.76 -2.09
N MET A 265 -11.30 3.54 -3.37
CA MET A 265 -10.15 4.12 -4.07
C MET A 265 -10.57 4.69 -5.43
N PRO A 266 -11.33 5.79 -5.46
CA PRO A 266 -11.86 6.36 -6.69
C PRO A 266 -10.84 7.25 -7.43
N SER A 267 -9.54 7.05 -7.22
CA SER A 267 -8.48 7.87 -7.81
C SER A 267 -8.63 7.98 -9.33
N ARG A 268 -8.62 9.21 -9.84
CA ARG A 268 -8.54 9.47 -11.29
C ARG A 268 -7.18 9.06 -11.85
N PHE A 269 -6.16 9.14 -11.01
CA PHE A 269 -4.78 8.82 -11.37
C PHE A 269 -4.01 8.28 -10.16
N GLU A 270 -3.43 7.10 -10.30
CA GLU A 270 -2.68 6.42 -9.25
C GLU A 270 -1.48 5.63 -9.82
N PRO A 271 -0.27 6.23 -9.90
CA PRO A 271 0.89 5.61 -10.51
C PRO A 271 1.19 4.22 -9.94
N CYS A 272 1.22 4.11 -8.61
CA CYS A 272 1.29 2.83 -7.92
C CYS A 272 0.12 2.70 -6.94
N GLY A 273 0.07 3.62 -5.97
CA GLY A 273 -0.78 3.48 -4.77
C GLY A 273 -0.19 2.44 -3.83
N LEU A 274 -0.15 2.73 -2.53
CA LEU A 274 0.26 1.77 -1.49
C LEU A 274 -0.94 1.35 -0.61
N THR A 275 -1.92 2.23 -0.45
CA THR A 275 -3.10 2.04 0.40
C THR A 275 -3.89 0.79 0.08
N GLN A 276 -3.93 0.38 -1.19
CA GLN A 276 -4.57 -0.87 -1.61
C GLN A 276 -3.80 -2.10 -1.20
N MET A 277 -2.47 -2.03 -1.15
CA MET A 277 -1.67 -3.14 -0.65
C MET A 277 -1.83 -3.27 0.87
N TYR A 278 -1.89 -2.15 1.60
CA TYR A 278 -2.23 -2.13 3.02
C TYR A 278 -3.62 -2.73 3.27
N ALA A 279 -4.64 -2.28 2.55
CA ALA A 279 -6.00 -2.78 2.68
C ALA A 279 -6.08 -4.31 2.45
N LEU A 280 -5.46 -4.80 1.38
CA LEU A 280 -5.42 -6.24 1.07
C LEU A 280 -4.76 -7.05 2.19
N ARG A 281 -3.69 -6.53 2.79
CA ARG A 281 -2.97 -7.19 3.89
C ARG A 281 -3.81 -7.33 5.16
N TYR A 282 -4.72 -6.39 5.41
CA TYR A 282 -5.66 -6.38 6.54
C TYR A 282 -6.99 -7.07 6.20
N GLY A 283 -7.10 -7.73 5.04
CA GLY A 283 -8.34 -8.38 4.61
C GLY A 283 -9.47 -7.39 4.37
N THR A 284 -9.14 -6.14 4.03
CA THR A 284 -10.07 -5.07 3.64
C THR A 284 -10.12 -5.01 2.13
N ILE A 285 -11.32 -5.14 1.56
CA ILE A 285 -11.47 -5.40 0.12
C ILE A 285 -11.60 -4.09 -0.65
N PRO A 286 -10.67 -3.76 -1.56
CA PRO A 286 -10.72 -2.50 -2.29
C PRO A 286 -11.80 -2.49 -3.38
N VAL A 287 -12.50 -1.35 -3.47
CA VAL A 287 -13.30 -0.92 -4.63
C VAL A 287 -12.54 0.23 -5.29
N ALA A 288 -11.92 -0.03 -6.44
CA ALA A 288 -10.90 0.87 -6.99
C ALA A 288 -11.14 1.21 -8.47
N HIS A 289 -10.84 2.44 -8.86
CA HIS A 289 -10.78 2.78 -10.28
C HIS A 289 -9.59 2.05 -10.92
N ALA A 290 -9.80 1.45 -12.09
CA ALA A 290 -8.77 0.69 -12.80
C ALA A 290 -7.78 1.63 -13.53
N THR A 291 -6.88 2.27 -12.78
CA THR A 291 -5.76 3.11 -13.26
C THR A 291 -4.45 2.71 -12.59
N GLY A 292 -3.33 2.81 -13.31
CA GLY A 292 -1.98 2.59 -12.83
C GLY A 292 -1.83 1.38 -11.92
N GLY A 293 -1.15 1.53 -10.78
CA GLY A 293 -0.92 0.40 -9.87
C GLY A 293 -2.17 -0.13 -9.15
N LEU A 294 -3.30 0.60 -9.15
CA LEU A 294 -4.57 0.04 -8.69
C LEU A 294 -5.05 -1.05 -9.65
N LYS A 295 -4.90 -0.85 -10.96
CA LYS A 295 -5.23 -1.86 -11.98
C LYS A 295 -4.37 -3.11 -11.85
N ASP A 296 -3.10 -2.94 -11.44
CA ASP A 296 -2.15 -4.04 -11.28
C ASP A 296 -2.39 -4.90 -10.02
N THR A 297 -2.99 -4.30 -8.98
CA THR A 297 -3.17 -4.94 -7.66
C THR A 297 -4.63 -5.31 -7.35
N VAL A 298 -5.59 -4.47 -7.73
CA VAL A 298 -7.02 -4.63 -7.43
C VAL A 298 -7.72 -5.41 -8.54
N ARG A 299 -7.48 -6.72 -8.54
CA ARG A 299 -8.10 -7.65 -9.49
C ARG A 299 -9.41 -8.23 -8.95
N HIS A 300 -10.22 -8.82 -9.82
CA HIS A 300 -11.53 -9.39 -9.43
C HIS A 300 -11.48 -10.52 -8.40
N ASP A 301 -10.34 -11.18 -8.18
CA ASP A 301 -10.17 -12.20 -7.14
C ASP A 301 -9.95 -11.60 -5.75
N VAL A 302 -9.51 -10.34 -5.65
CA VAL A 302 -9.17 -9.67 -4.38
C VAL A 302 -9.86 -8.32 -4.17
N GLY A 303 -10.67 -7.86 -5.13
CA GLY A 303 -11.35 -6.57 -5.05
C GLY A 303 -12.46 -6.39 -6.10
N PHE A 304 -12.86 -5.15 -6.29
CA PHE A 304 -13.91 -4.71 -7.20
C PHE A 304 -13.44 -3.52 -8.05
N PRO A 305 -12.68 -3.77 -9.14
CA PRO A 305 -12.27 -2.71 -10.03
C PRO A 305 -13.46 -2.13 -10.81
N PHE A 306 -13.41 -0.83 -11.10
CA PHE A 306 -14.40 -0.11 -11.90
C PHE A 306 -13.75 0.85 -12.91
N SER A 307 -14.46 1.13 -13.99
CA SER A 307 -14.07 2.06 -15.05
C SER A 307 -15.29 2.33 -15.94
N PRO A 308 -15.47 3.53 -16.52
CA PRO A 308 -14.63 4.74 -16.36
C PRO A 308 -14.75 5.40 -14.98
N CYS A 309 -13.82 6.31 -14.65
CA CYS A 309 -13.78 7.05 -13.38
C CYS A 309 -14.92 8.06 -13.26
N ASN A 310 -16.08 7.63 -12.76
CA ASN A 310 -17.23 8.50 -12.51
C ASN A 310 -18.10 7.94 -11.35
N PRO A 311 -19.03 8.75 -10.80
CA PRO A 311 -19.86 8.35 -9.67
C PRO A 311 -20.77 7.15 -9.97
N ARG A 312 -21.24 7.00 -11.21
CA ARG A 312 -22.15 5.92 -11.61
C ARG A 312 -21.44 4.56 -11.55
N GLU A 313 -20.26 4.45 -12.12
CA GLU A 313 -19.51 3.19 -12.12
C GLU A 313 -18.95 2.86 -10.73
N LEU A 314 -18.61 3.89 -9.93
CA LEU A 314 -18.29 3.70 -8.52
C LEU A 314 -19.48 3.09 -7.75
N ARG A 315 -20.72 3.59 -7.95
CA ARG A 315 -21.94 3.00 -7.35
C ARG A 315 -22.12 1.55 -7.75
N VAL A 316 -22.01 1.23 -9.05
CA VAL A 316 -22.16 -0.16 -9.55
C VAL A 316 -21.13 -1.10 -8.91
N ALA A 317 -19.90 -0.64 -8.72
CA ALA A 317 -18.87 -1.45 -8.08
C ALA A 317 -19.11 -1.64 -6.57
N LEU A 318 -19.60 -0.60 -5.89
CA LEU A 318 -20.05 -0.69 -4.50
C LEU A 318 -21.23 -1.65 -4.36
N ASP A 319 -22.22 -1.60 -5.24
CA ASP A 319 -23.38 -2.53 -5.22
C ASP A 319 -22.95 -3.99 -5.33
N ARG A 320 -21.96 -4.26 -6.20
CA ARG A 320 -21.35 -5.60 -6.33
C ARG A 320 -20.59 -6.00 -5.06
N ALA A 321 -19.88 -5.08 -4.43
CA ALA A 321 -19.18 -5.32 -3.18
C ALA A 321 -20.16 -5.64 -2.04
N PHE A 322 -21.22 -4.84 -1.89
CA PHE A 322 -22.27 -5.01 -0.89
C PHE A 322 -23.01 -6.33 -1.08
N THR A 323 -23.39 -6.65 -2.32
CA THR A 323 -24.02 -7.95 -2.64
C THR A 323 -23.11 -9.11 -2.22
N CYS A 324 -21.82 -9.06 -2.58
CA CYS A 324 -20.87 -10.10 -2.21
C CYS A 324 -20.66 -10.21 -0.70
N TYR A 325 -20.64 -9.08 0.01
CA TYR A 325 -20.53 -9.02 1.47
C TYR A 325 -21.68 -9.77 2.15
N HIS A 326 -22.92 -9.46 1.76
CA HIS A 326 -24.12 -10.07 2.35
C HIS A 326 -24.40 -11.51 1.89
N GLU A 327 -23.87 -11.95 0.73
CA GLU A 327 -23.89 -13.38 0.34
C GLU A 327 -23.21 -14.27 1.40
N GLY A 328 -22.18 -13.75 2.07
CA GLY A 328 -21.48 -14.46 3.15
C GLY A 328 -22.23 -14.47 4.48
N ALA A 329 -22.85 -13.35 4.87
CA ALA A 329 -23.58 -13.23 6.12
C ALA A 329 -24.83 -14.14 6.16
N ASN A 330 -25.57 -14.23 5.06
CA ASN A 330 -26.81 -15.01 4.96
C ASN A 330 -26.61 -16.54 4.94
N SER A 331 -25.37 -17.03 4.87
CA SER A 331 -25.09 -18.48 4.87
C SER A 331 -25.14 -19.10 6.27
N LYS A 332 -25.24 -18.28 7.33
CA LYS A 332 -25.30 -18.74 8.74
C LYS A 332 -26.62 -18.49 9.46
N GLY A 333 -27.61 -17.86 8.81
CA GLY A 333 -28.93 -17.62 9.39
C GLY A 333 -29.95 -18.68 8.98
N GLY A 334 -30.43 -19.46 9.95
CA GLY A 334 -31.63 -20.28 9.79
C GLY A 334 -32.81 -19.43 9.32
N ALA A 335 -33.73 -20.06 8.60
CA ALA A 335 -34.94 -19.45 8.05
C ALA A 335 -35.64 -18.55 9.06
N VAL A 336 -35.60 -17.23 8.82
CA VAL A 336 -36.56 -16.28 9.39
C VAL A 336 -37.41 -15.78 8.23
N GLU A 337 -38.66 -16.24 8.19
CA GLU A 337 -39.69 -15.66 7.34
C GLU A 337 -39.98 -14.23 7.81
N GLY A 338 -39.42 -13.24 7.11
CA GLY A 338 -39.70 -11.82 7.30
C GLY A 338 -39.90 -11.14 5.95
N LYS A 339 -41.11 -10.64 5.71
CA LYS A 339 -41.60 -10.11 4.42
C LYS A 339 -40.80 -8.90 3.92
N GLY A 340 -40.09 -9.08 2.80
CA GLY A 340 -39.55 -8.00 1.96
C GLY A 340 -39.30 -8.54 0.54
N ILE A 341 -39.89 -7.90 -0.46
CA ILE A 341 -40.13 -8.46 -1.79
C ILE A 341 -38.83 -8.59 -2.61
N TRP A 342 -38.32 -9.81 -2.78
CA TRP A 342 -37.43 -10.21 -3.88
C TRP A 342 -37.95 -11.52 -4.50
N ARG A 343 -38.82 -11.41 -5.52
CA ARG A 343 -39.26 -12.57 -6.32
C ARG A 343 -38.31 -12.80 -7.50
N GLY A 344 -37.22 -13.52 -7.26
CA GLY A 344 -36.43 -14.21 -8.29
C GLY A 344 -36.67 -15.72 -8.21
N ARG A 345 -37.31 -16.30 -9.22
CA ARG A 345 -37.77 -17.69 -9.28
C ARG A 345 -36.57 -18.66 -9.34
N ARG A 346 -36.34 -19.49 -8.30
CA ARG A 346 -35.35 -20.58 -8.30
C ARG A 346 -35.79 -21.72 -9.24
N ARG A 347 -34.85 -22.26 -10.01
CA ARG A 347 -34.78 -23.68 -10.40
C ARG A 347 -33.34 -24.03 -10.77
N GLY A 348 -32.68 -24.86 -9.97
CA GLY A 348 -31.34 -25.37 -10.25
C GLY A 348 -30.87 -26.30 -9.15
N SER A 349 -30.62 -27.55 -9.53
CA SER A 349 -30.08 -28.67 -8.75
C SER A 349 -28.99 -28.27 -7.75
N VAL A 350 -29.12 -28.68 -6.50
CA VAL A 350 -28.06 -28.59 -5.48
C VAL A 350 -26.95 -29.57 -5.87
N SER A 351 -25.86 -29.04 -6.44
CA SER A 351 -24.64 -29.81 -6.67
C SER A 351 -23.85 -29.87 -5.36
N ALA A 352 -23.49 -31.08 -4.95
CA ALA A 352 -22.68 -31.37 -3.78
C ALA A 352 -21.20 -31.02 -4.04
N ASN A 353 -20.89 -29.72 -4.10
CA ASN A 353 -19.53 -29.18 -3.98
C ASN A 353 -19.59 -27.65 -3.76
N VAL A 354 -20.38 -27.21 -2.78
CA VAL A 354 -20.39 -25.79 -2.38
C VAL A 354 -19.11 -25.55 -1.56
N PRO A 355 -18.25 -24.59 -1.93
CA PRO A 355 -17.10 -24.21 -1.12
C PRO A 355 -17.57 -23.86 0.31
N THR A 356 -16.86 -24.34 1.32
CA THR A 356 -17.18 -24.09 2.74
C THR A 356 -17.09 -22.60 3.14
N SER A 357 -16.45 -21.76 2.32
CA SER A 357 -16.29 -20.32 2.53
C SER A 357 -17.07 -19.50 1.49
N SER A 358 -17.64 -18.38 1.92
CA SER A 358 -18.34 -17.45 1.02
C SER A 358 -17.38 -16.79 0.02
N ARG A 359 -17.91 -16.23 -1.07
CA ARG A 359 -17.09 -15.47 -2.03
C ARG A 359 -16.34 -14.31 -1.39
N TRP A 360 -16.95 -13.67 -0.40
CA TRP A 360 -16.32 -12.60 0.36
C TRP A 360 -15.09 -13.10 1.14
N GLU A 361 -15.26 -14.21 1.87
CA GLU A 361 -14.16 -14.83 2.62
C GLU A 361 -13.03 -15.29 1.69
N GLN A 362 -13.36 -15.84 0.52
CA GLN A 362 -12.36 -16.21 -0.48
C GLN A 362 -11.53 -15.01 -0.94
N LYS A 363 -12.17 -13.84 -1.15
CA LYS A 363 -11.48 -12.60 -1.48
C LYS A 363 -10.56 -12.13 -0.35
N GLN A 364 -11.03 -12.16 0.90
CA GLN A 364 -10.23 -11.74 2.06
C GLN A 364 -9.00 -12.63 2.25
N VAL A 365 -9.18 -13.96 2.18
CA VAL A 365 -8.06 -14.90 2.31
C VAL A 365 -7.07 -14.75 1.15
N ALA A 366 -7.57 -14.62 -0.09
CA ALA A 366 -6.71 -14.39 -1.25
C ALA A 366 -5.94 -13.06 -1.16
N ALA A 367 -6.57 -12.02 -0.64
CA ALA A 367 -5.96 -10.71 -0.40
C ALA A 367 -4.84 -10.79 0.64
N MET A 368 -5.13 -11.33 1.83
CA MET A 368 -4.18 -11.36 2.95
C MET A 368 -2.95 -12.24 2.69
N ARG A 369 -3.12 -13.30 1.89
CA ARG A 369 -2.05 -14.24 1.52
C ARG A 369 -1.18 -13.78 0.36
N ARG A 370 -1.54 -12.69 -0.32
CA ARG A 370 -0.78 -12.19 -1.46
C ARG A 370 0.54 -11.60 -0.97
N ASP A 371 1.65 -12.02 -1.57
CA ASP A 371 2.93 -11.33 -1.36
C ASP A 371 2.89 -9.98 -2.09
N LEU A 372 2.93 -8.91 -1.29
CA LEU A 372 3.01 -7.52 -1.71
C LEU A 372 4.25 -6.83 -1.11
N SER A 373 5.20 -7.62 -0.59
CA SER A 373 6.42 -7.11 0.02
C SER A 373 7.38 -6.54 -1.01
N TRP A 374 8.37 -5.79 -0.53
CA TRP A 374 9.47 -5.30 -1.35
C TRP A 374 10.33 -6.40 -1.96
N ALA A 375 10.32 -7.63 -1.45
CA ALA A 375 11.20 -8.70 -1.93
C ALA A 375 11.04 -8.94 -3.44
N THR A 376 9.80 -9.17 -3.89
CA THR A 376 9.47 -9.39 -5.30
C THR A 376 9.78 -8.17 -6.18
N ALA A 377 9.55 -6.95 -5.68
CA ALA A 377 9.84 -5.73 -6.42
C ALA A 377 11.36 -5.52 -6.56
N ALA A 378 12.11 -5.72 -5.47
CA ALA A 378 13.55 -5.54 -5.42
C ALA A 378 14.30 -6.45 -6.40
N GLU A 379 13.88 -7.71 -6.55
CA GLU A 379 14.45 -8.64 -7.54
C GLU A 379 14.32 -8.11 -8.98
N LYS A 380 13.18 -7.48 -9.31
CA LYS A 380 12.96 -6.87 -10.63
C LYS A 380 13.81 -5.62 -10.83
N TYR A 381 13.91 -4.78 -9.80
CA TYR A 381 14.80 -3.62 -9.84
C TYR A 381 16.27 -4.05 -10.02
N GLU A 382 16.70 -5.09 -9.32
CA GLU A 382 18.04 -5.65 -9.45
C GLU A 382 18.30 -6.17 -10.87
N THR A 383 17.33 -6.84 -11.49
CA THR A 383 17.42 -7.30 -12.89
C THR A 383 17.67 -6.14 -13.84
N VAL A 384 16.95 -5.02 -13.68
CA VAL A 384 17.16 -3.81 -14.50
C VAL A 384 18.57 -3.25 -14.27
N LEU A 385 18.99 -3.09 -13.01
CA LEU A 385 20.31 -2.56 -12.67
C LEU A 385 21.45 -3.43 -13.21
N GLN A 386 21.33 -4.76 -13.13
CA GLN A 386 22.29 -5.69 -13.68
C GLN A 386 22.35 -5.60 -15.21
N SER A 387 21.19 -5.51 -15.89
CA SER A 387 21.15 -5.36 -17.35
C SER A 387 21.87 -4.10 -17.83
N VAL A 388 21.67 -2.98 -17.12
CA VAL A 388 22.37 -1.72 -17.39
C VAL A 388 23.87 -1.90 -17.17
N ALA A 389 24.29 -2.49 -16.06
CA ALA A 389 25.70 -2.71 -15.75
C ALA A 389 26.42 -3.58 -16.81
N LEU A 390 25.75 -4.60 -17.35
CA LEU A 390 26.29 -5.49 -18.38
C LEU A 390 26.30 -4.86 -19.79
N SER A 391 25.42 -3.89 -20.05
CA SER A 391 25.34 -3.19 -21.34
C SER A 391 26.36 -2.07 -21.51
N LEU A 392 27.04 -1.66 -20.44
CA LEU A 392 28.13 -0.69 -20.50
C LEU A 392 29.33 -1.31 -21.24
N PRO A 393 29.97 -0.57 -22.17
CA PRO A 393 31.15 -1.07 -22.86
C PRO A 393 32.23 -1.46 -21.82
N PRO A 394 33.01 -2.53 -22.08
CA PRO A 394 34.12 -2.87 -21.21
C PRO A 394 35.02 -1.65 -21.03
N GLN A 395 35.55 -1.47 -19.81
CA GLN A 395 36.53 -0.43 -19.51
C GLN A 395 37.60 -0.43 -20.62
N PRO A 396 38.02 0.74 -21.14
CA PRO A 396 39.10 0.78 -22.12
C PRO A 396 40.30 -0.01 -21.55
N PRO A 397 41.05 -0.73 -22.40
CA PRO A 397 42.17 -1.53 -21.94
C PRO A 397 43.08 -0.66 -21.07
N SER A 398 43.62 -1.25 -20.00
CA SER A 398 44.53 -0.54 -19.11
C SER A 398 45.61 0.17 -19.94
N VAL A 399 46.00 1.36 -19.48
CA VAL A 399 46.89 2.33 -20.16
C VAL A 399 48.20 1.71 -20.71
N GLY A 400 48.56 0.48 -20.32
CA GLY A 400 49.70 -0.27 -20.84
C GLY A 400 49.54 -0.89 -22.24
N ALA A 401 48.35 -0.97 -22.83
CA ALA A 401 48.17 -1.58 -24.16
C ALA A 401 48.24 -0.59 -25.34
N CYS A 402 48.32 0.72 -25.09
CA CYS A 402 48.40 1.76 -26.13
C CYS A 402 49.84 2.15 -26.51
N LEU A 403 50.86 1.52 -25.94
CA LEU A 403 52.27 1.91 -26.14
C LEU A 403 52.95 1.27 -27.36
N ASP A 404 52.28 0.38 -28.10
CA ASP A 404 52.86 -0.31 -29.27
C ASP A 404 52.29 0.14 -30.63
N LEU A 405 51.60 1.29 -30.69
CA LEU A 405 51.26 1.91 -31.98
C LEU A 405 52.40 2.83 -32.44
N ASP A 406 53.41 2.17 -33.01
CA ASP A 406 54.33 2.59 -34.06
C ASP A 406 54.69 4.09 -34.12
N GLN A 407 55.91 4.42 -33.69
CA GLN A 407 56.54 5.74 -33.77
C GLN A 407 56.42 6.38 -35.18
N GLN A 408 56.27 5.58 -36.24
CA GLN A 408 56.02 6.06 -37.60
C GLN A 408 54.65 6.73 -37.80
N HIS A 409 53.65 6.51 -36.93
CA HIS A 409 52.37 7.22 -36.96
C HIS A 409 52.48 8.61 -36.31
N VAL A 410 53.30 8.74 -35.27
CA VAL A 410 53.58 10.01 -34.58
C VAL A 410 54.34 10.97 -35.49
N ASP A 411 55.34 10.49 -36.21
CA ASP A 411 56.15 11.33 -37.11
C ASP A 411 55.36 11.84 -38.34
N ARG A 412 54.33 11.09 -38.79
CA ARG A 412 53.43 11.53 -39.87
C ARG A 412 52.47 12.63 -39.45
N CYS A 413 52.00 12.61 -38.20
CA CYS A 413 51.15 13.67 -37.65
C CYS A 413 51.93 14.96 -37.34
N ALA A 414 53.23 14.87 -37.05
CA ALA A 414 54.08 16.02 -36.76
C ALA A 414 54.49 16.85 -37.99
N ALA A 415 54.35 16.32 -39.21
CA ALA A 415 54.79 16.98 -40.45
C ALA A 415 53.69 17.77 -41.18
N VAL A 416 52.45 17.79 -40.68
CA VAL A 416 51.36 18.58 -41.27
C VAL A 416 51.26 19.91 -40.50
N PRO A 417 51.50 21.07 -41.13
CA PRO A 417 51.34 22.34 -40.44
C PRO A 417 49.85 22.61 -40.25
N CYS A 418 49.40 22.48 -39.00
CA CYS A 418 48.09 22.91 -38.56
C CYS A 418 47.97 24.43 -38.71
N LEU A 419 47.06 24.88 -39.57
CA LEU A 419 46.44 26.20 -39.45
C LEU A 419 45.35 26.06 -38.36
N GLY A 420 45.39 26.93 -37.34
CA GLY A 420 44.69 26.85 -36.04
C GLY A 420 43.18 26.59 -36.09
N ASP A 421 42.51 26.16 -35.00
CA ASP A 421 42.73 26.48 -33.59
C ASP A 421 42.66 25.25 -32.65
N ASP A 422 43.25 25.44 -31.47
CA ASP A 422 43.36 24.53 -30.32
C ASP A 422 42.06 23.79 -29.96
N HIS A 423 42.10 22.45 -29.77
CA HIS A 423 41.29 21.67 -28.80
C HIS A 423 41.33 20.14 -29.04
N ALA A 424 42.51 19.51 -29.23
CA ALA A 424 42.54 18.06 -29.47
C ALA A 424 43.49 17.21 -28.60
N CYS A 425 44.32 17.79 -27.73
CA CYS A 425 45.31 17.00 -26.97
C CYS A 425 44.98 16.76 -25.47
N GLY A 426 43.81 17.20 -24.98
CA GLY A 426 43.44 17.10 -23.55
C GLY A 426 42.55 15.90 -23.15
N SER A 427 42.07 15.09 -24.10
CA SER A 427 40.98 14.12 -23.86
C SER A 427 41.43 12.78 -23.25
N ALA A 428 42.69 12.38 -23.42
CA ALA A 428 43.15 11.06 -22.99
C ALA A 428 43.42 10.96 -21.47
N VAL A 429 43.86 12.05 -20.82
CA VAL A 429 44.15 12.08 -19.37
C VAL A 429 42.87 12.16 -18.54
N ALA A 430 41.81 12.81 -19.07
CA ALA A 430 40.52 12.91 -18.41
C ALA A 430 39.77 11.57 -18.31
N ALA A 431 39.91 10.69 -19.30
CA ALA A 431 39.23 9.39 -19.33
C ALA A 431 39.72 8.42 -18.24
N GLY A 432 41.01 8.47 -17.88
CA GLY A 432 41.60 7.64 -16.82
C GLY A 432 41.17 8.03 -15.40
N ALA A 433 40.95 9.33 -15.16
CA ALA A 433 40.47 9.82 -13.86
C ALA A 433 38.99 9.45 -13.60
N VAL A 434 38.15 9.48 -14.64
CA VAL A 434 36.71 9.13 -14.55
C VAL A 434 36.51 7.64 -14.28
N ALA A 435 37.34 6.77 -14.84
CA ALA A 435 37.26 5.32 -14.61
C ALA A 435 37.57 4.92 -13.15
N ALA A 436 38.56 5.56 -12.52
CA ALA A 436 38.90 5.34 -11.10
C ALA A 436 37.79 5.85 -10.16
N GLN A 437 37.22 7.00 -10.49
CA GLN A 437 36.10 7.60 -9.74
C GLN A 437 34.83 6.75 -9.80
N ASN A 438 34.56 6.09 -10.94
CA ASN A 438 33.42 5.19 -11.12
C ASN A 438 33.53 3.89 -10.31
N LYS A 439 34.73 3.36 -10.07
CA LYS A 439 34.93 2.15 -9.24
C LYS A 439 34.66 2.44 -7.76
N GLU A 440 35.14 3.58 -7.28
CA GLU A 440 34.93 4.04 -5.90
C GLU A 440 33.46 4.43 -5.66
N GLN A 441 32.79 5.03 -6.66
CA GLN A 441 31.34 5.24 -6.65
C GLN A 441 30.57 3.92 -6.64
N TRP A 442 31.03 2.88 -7.34
CA TRP A 442 30.34 1.58 -7.33
C TRP A 442 30.44 0.87 -5.98
N GLU A 443 31.60 0.90 -5.32
CA GLU A 443 31.71 0.40 -3.96
C GLU A 443 30.80 1.18 -2.99
N GLN A 444 30.59 2.48 -3.22
CA GLN A 444 29.65 3.28 -2.44
C GLN A 444 28.18 2.95 -2.73
N VAL A 445 27.79 2.68 -3.98
CA VAL A 445 26.40 2.32 -4.31
C VAL A 445 26.10 0.90 -3.83
N SER A 446 27.02 -0.07 -3.95
CA SER A 446 26.86 -1.40 -3.35
C SER A 446 26.76 -1.33 -1.82
N LYS A 447 27.59 -0.49 -1.18
CA LYS A 447 27.47 -0.21 0.27
C LYS A 447 26.15 0.47 0.63
N ARG A 448 25.61 1.35 -0.22
CA ARG A 448 24.29 1.99 -0.03
C ARG A 448 23.13 1.03 -0.24
N ALA A 449 23.20 0.14 -1.23
CA ALA A 449 22.20 -0.91 -1.45
C ALA A 449 22.17 -1.89 -0.26
N GLU A 450 23.34 -2.26 0.26
CA GLU A 450 23.47 -3.04 1.50
C GLU A 450 22.94 -2.25 2.70
N HIS A 451 23.20 -0.94 2.78
CA HIS A 451 22.64 -0.06 3.81
C HIS A 451 21.11 0.03 3.73
N VAL A 452 20.52 0.10 2.53
CA VAL A 452 19.07 0.10 2.31
C VAL A 452 18.47 -1.24 2.73
N ARG A 453 19.11 -2.37 2.39
CA ARG A 453 18.73 -3.71 2.88
C ARG A 453 18.79 -3.80 4.41
N GLN A 454 19.82 -3.23 5.03
CA GLN A 454 19.98 -3.20 6.48
C GLN A 454 19.03 -2.22 7.20
N ARG A 455 18.61 -1.15 6.52
CA ARG A 455 17.67 -0.14 7.05
C ARG A 455 16.22 -0.59 6.93
N ALA A 456 15.89 -1.36 5.88
CA ALA A 456 14.63 -2.09 5.74
C ALA A 456 14.42 -3.18 6.82
N GLY A 457 15.45 -3.49 7.62
CA GLY A 457 15.37 -4.42 8.76
C GLY A 457 15.45 -3.77 10.14
N ARG A 458 15.33 -2.43 10.27
CA ARG A 458 15.37 -1.74 11.58
C ARG A 458 14.11 -0.90 11.81
N SER A 459 13.54 -1.00 13.01
CA SER A 459 12.41 -0.18 13.46
C SER A 459 12.77 1.33 13.48
N PRO A 460 11.87 2.27 13.12
CA PRO A 460 12.20 3.67 12.81
C PRO A 460 12.43 4.59 14.01
N ASP A 461 12.52 4.07 15.24
CA ASP A 461 12.35 4.85 16.47
C ASP A 461 13.51 5.79 16.85
N THR A 462 14.37 6.19 15.90
CA THR A 462 15.51 7.09 16.16
C THR A 462 15.75 8.22 15.13
N ASP A 463 14.93 8.37 14.08
CA ASP A 463 15.11 9.48 13.12
C ASP A 463 14.28 10.71 13.55
N THR A 464 14.82 11.51 14.47
CA THR A 464 14.19 12.72 15.04
C THR A 464 14.21 13.95 14.11
N ARG A 465 14.18 13.76 12.79
CA ARG A 465 14.11 14.88 11.83
C ARG A 465 12.66 15.16 11.44
N THR A 466 12.17 16.33 11.86
CA THR A 466 10.92 16.96 11.42
C THR A 466 10.78 16.92 9.88
N PRO A 467 9.77 16.24 9.32
CA PRO A 467 9.61 16.12 7.88
C PRO A 467 8.68 17.21 7.35
N TRP A 468 9.21 18.42 7.18
CA TRP A 468 8.94 19.30 6.03
C TRP A 468 9.61 20.66 6.29
N GLU A 469 10.71 20.91 5.60
CA GLU A 469 11.09 22.26 5.19
C GLU A 469 11.95 22.04 3.94
N THR A 470 11.52 22.65 2.82
CA THR A 470 12.08 22.56 1.46
C THR A 470 11.77 21.24 0.72
N THR A 471 11.18 21.20 -0.47
CA THR A 471 11.22 22.16 -1.57
C THR A 471 9.99 22.03 -2.47
N THR A 472 9.18 23.09 -2.50
CA THR A 472 8.46 23.50 -3.71
C THR A 472 9.51 23.86 -4.76
N GLY A 473 9.53 23.18 -5.91
CA GLY A 473 10.48 23.54 -6.96
C GLY A 473 10.56 22.54 -8.09
N ILE A 474 10.07 22.99 -9.24
CA ILE A 474 10.48 22.50 -10.55
C ILE A 474 12.01 22.33 -10.58
N GLY A 475 12.46 21.15 -10.99
CA GLY A 475 13.86 20.77 -11.15
C GLY A 475 13.91 19.39 -11.77
#